data_AF-A0A955Q522-F1
#
_entry.id   AF-A0A955Q522-F1
#
_cell.length_a   1.000
_cell.length_b   1.000
_cell.length_c   1.000
_cell.angle_alpha   90.00
_cell.angle_beta   90.00
_cell.angle_gamma   90.00
#
_symmetry.space_group_name_H-M   'P 1'
#
loop_
_entity.id
_entity.type
_entity.pdbx_description
1 polymer ?
#
loop_
_entity_poly.entity_id
_entity_poly.type
_entity_poly.pdbx_seq_one_letter_code
_entity_poly.pdbx_strand_id
1 'polypeptide(L)'
;IRYEQGIDVTQEAKVKALEQAGHPVIRITVADLINLGEQFFLWEMATAVAGALLEINAFDQPNVQESKDHTKKYLEAFIRNGTLPDFPSFLTDGNVTVYTDEQNASVLKGKASLEAVLGAHFARIQPGDYFAINAYVERTDPIHAIFQRMRTNIRENKQVATTLGYGPRFLHSTGQLHKGGPNSGVFIQVTCEDHEDLPIPGEPYSFGVLKAAQALGDMQSLSSRHRRVIRLHLDADVEKGLARLEQLIEASIGSHAH
;
A
#
# COMPACT_ATOMS: atom_id res chain seq x y z
N ILE A 1 -26.24 -9.45 -3.08
CA ILE A 1 -26.84 -10.29 -4.14
C ILE A 1 -26.94 -11.71 -3.59
N ARG A 2 -28.06 -12.40 -3.78
CA ARG A 2 -28.27 -13.78 -3.33
C ARG A 2 -28.88 -14.62 -4.45
N TYR A 3 -28.51 -15.90 -4.51
CA TYR A 3 -29.09 -16.86 -5.44
C TYR A 3 -30.33 -17.50 -4.82
N GLU A 4 -31.47 -17.45 -5.51
CA GLU A 4 -32.77 -17.86 -4.98
C GLU A 4 -32.79 -19.31 -4.48
N GLN A 5 -32.15 -20.22 -5.24
CA GLN A 5 -32.11 -21.65 -4.89
C GLN A 5 -30.97 -22.03 -3.94
N GLY A 6 -30.11 -21.08 -3.57
CA GLY A 6 -28.89 -21.32 -2.78
C GLY A 6 -28.73 -20.32 -1.64
N ILE A 7 -29.82 -19.98 -0.95
CA ILE A 7 -29.79 -19.02 0.15
C ILE A 7 -28.90 -19.55 1.29
N ASP A 8 -27.83 -18.80 1.58
CA ASP A 8 -26.98 -19.05 2.75
C ASP A 8 -27.60 -18.41 4.00
N VAL A 9 -28.12 -19.25 4.89
CA VAL A 9 -28.73 -18.86 6.16
C VAL A 9 -27.78 -18.05 7.06
N THR A 10 -26.47 -18.32 6.98
CA THR A 10 -25.44 -17.61 7.75
C THR A 10 -25.26 -16.20 7.21
N GLN A 11 -25.26 -16.04 5.88
CA GLN A 11 -25.20 -14.74 5.24
C GLN A 11 -26.45 -13.90 5.56
N GLU A 12 -27.64 -14.48 5.47
CA GLU A 12 -28.90 -13.79 5.78
C GLU A 12 -28.95 -13.31 7.24
N ALA A 13 -28.46 -14.12 8.20
CA ALA A 13 -28.38 -13.71 9.60
C ALA A 13 -27.47 -12.47 9.78
N LYS A 14 -26.32 -12.43 9.09
CA LYS A 14 -25.40 -11.27 9.11
C LYS A 14 -26.03 -10.03 8.48
N VAL A 15 -26.72 -10.17 7.34
CA VAL A 15 -27.40 -9.06 6.67
C VAL A 15 -28.53 -8.51 7.56
N LYS A 16 -29.30 -9.39 8.20
CA LYS A 16 -30.37 -9.00 9.13
C LYS A 16 -29.83 -8.22 10.34
N ALA A 17 -28.66 -8.60 10.86
CA ALA A 17 -28.02 -7.85 11.94
C ALA A 17 -27.64 -6.42 11.51
N LEU A 18 -27.18 -6.24 10.26
CA LEU A 18 -26.90 -4.90 9.71
C LEU A 18 -28.18 -4.05 9.60
N GLU A 19 -29.29 -4.63 9.16
CA GLU A 19 -30.58 -3.93 9.11
C GLU A 19 -31.08 -3.53 10.48
N GLN A 20 -30.98 -4.43 11.46
CA GLN A 20 -31.38 -4.17 12.85
C GLN A 20 -30.52 -3.08 13.50
N ALA A 21 -29.25 -2.96 13.09
CA ALA A 21 -28.36 -1.87 13.49
C ALA A 21 -28.65 -0.54 12.76
N GLY A 22 -29.65 -0.50 11.87
CA GLY A 22 -30.07 0.71 11.15
C GLY A 22 -29.27 1.01 9.88
N HIS A 23 -28.42 0.08 9.41
CA HIS A 23 -27.72 0.25 8.15
C HIS A 23 -28.66 0.02 6.96
N PRO A 24 -28.61 0.85 5.89
CA PRO A 24 -29.39 0.61 4.69
C PRO A 24 -28.92 -0.65 3.97
N VAL A 25 -29.87 -1.51 3.60
CA VAL A 25 -29.61 -2.78 2.91
C VAL A 25 -30.42 -2.85 1.63
N ILE A 26 -29.73 -3.16 0.52
CA ILE A 26 -30.35 -3.48 -0.77
C ILE A 26 -30.17 -4.97 -1.02
N ARG A 27 -31.29 -5.69 -1.12
CA ARG A 27 -31.29 -7.11 -1.51
C ARG A 27 -31.63 -7.24 -2.99
N ILE A 28 -30.73 -7.91 -3.71
CA ILE A 28 -30.93 -8.31 -5.10
C ILE A 28 -30.94 -9.82 -5.11
N THR A 29 -32.06 -10.40 -5.53
CA THR A 29 -32.22 -11.85 -5.66
C THR A 29 -32.10 -12.20 -7.13
N VAL A 30 -31.21 -13.13 -7.46
CA VAL A 30 -31.07 -13.68 -8.82
C VAL A 30 -31.67 -15.08 -8.85
N ALA A 31 -32.52 -15.32 -9.86
CA ALA A 31 -33.25 -16.59 -10.01
C ALA A 31 -32.38 -17.68 -10.64
N ASP A 32 -31.43 -17.30 -11.51
CA ASP A 32 -30.43 -18.18 -12.12
C ASP A 32 -29.01 -17.62 -11.89
N LEU A 33 -28.00 -18.49 -11.78
CA LEU A 33 -26.60 -18.08 -11.65
C LEU A 33 -26.11 -17.30 -12.87
N ILE A 34 -26.67 -17.54 -14.07
CA ILE A 34 -26.32 -16.76 -15.27
C ILE A 34 -26.74 -15.28 -15.14
N ASN A 35 -27.79 -14.98 -14.37
CA ASN A 35 -28.18 -13.59 -14.07
C ASN A 35 -27.17 -12.86 -13.21
N LEU A 36 -26.17 -13.54 -12.63
CA LEU A 36 -25.05 -12.85 -12.00
C LEU A 36 -24.27 -12.02 -13.04
N GLY A 37 -24.10 -12.53 -14.27
CA GLY A 37 -23.46 -11.80 -15.36
C GLY A 37 -24.20 -10.52 -15.74
N GLU A 38 -25.53 -10.56 -15.72
CA GLU A 38 -26.39 -9.38 -15.90
C GLU A 38 -26.11 -8.32 -14.81
N GLN A 39 -25.96 -8.75 -13.55
CA GLN A 39 -25.62 -7.84 -12.47
C GLN A 39 -24.24 -7.21 -12.65
N PHE A 40 -23.23 -7.96 -13.10
CA PHE A 40 -21.92 -7.39 -13.43
C PHE A 40 -22.04 -6.24 -14.43
N PHE A 41 -22.70 -6.49 -15.57
CA PHE A 41 -22.89 -5.48 -16.60
C PHE A 41 -23.70 -4.27 -16.11
N LEU A 42 -24.78 -4.51 -15.35
CA LEU A 42 -25.61 -3.46 -14.78
C LEU A 42 -24.77 -2.53 -13.89
N TRP A 43 -23.93 -3.09 -13.01
CA TRP A 43 -23.11 -2.31 -12.09
C TRP A 43 -21.95 -1.59 -12.78
N GLU A 44 -21.35 -2.18 -13.81
CA GLU A 44 -20.36 -1.50 -14.66
C GLU A 44 -20.98 -0.28 -15.36
N MET A 45 -22.15 -0.45 -15.97
CA MET A 45 -22.88 0.63 -16.63
C MET A 45 -23.33 1.70 -15.63
N ALA A 46 -23.89 1.29 -14.49
CA ALA A 46 -24.32 2.21 -13.44
C ALA A 46 -23.14 3.04 -12.91
N THR A 47 -21.95 2.43 -12.76
CA THR A 47 -20.73 3.13 -12.36
C THR A 47 -20.28 4.13 -13.41
N ALA A 48 -20.32 3.77 -14.70
CA ALA A 48 -19.98 4.68 -15.80
C ALA A 48 -20.94 5.88 -15.88
N VAL A 49 -22.25 5.64 -15.78
CA VAL A 49 -23.28 6.69 -15.77
C VAL A 49 -23.13 7.59 -14.55
N ALA A 50 -22.92 7.02 -13.36
CA ALA A 50 -22.68 7.79 -12.14
C ALA A 50 -21.41 8.63 -12.27
N GLY A 51 -20.32 8.08 -12.82
CA GLY A 51 -19.09 8.82 -13.13
C GLY A 51 -19.37 10.01 -14.04
N ALA A 52 -20.08 9.80 -15.15
CA ALA A 52 -20.43 10.87 -16.08
C ALA A 52 -21.27 11.98 -15.42
N LEU A 53 -22.27 11.62 -14.61
CA LEU A 53 -23.10 12.58 -13.88
C LEU A 53 -22.33 13.36 -12.81
N LEU A 54 -21.33 12.73 -12.21
CA LEU A 54 -20.43 13.35 -11.24
C LEU A 54 -19.27 14.11 -11.90
N GLU A 55 -19.22 14.16 -13.24
CA GLU A 55 -18.12 14.72 -14.02
C GLU A 55 -16.75 14.08 -13.70
N ILE A 56 -16.78 12.79 -13.33
CA ILE A 56 -15.61 11.95 -13.05
C ILE A 56 -15.47 10.92 -14.16
N ASN A 57 -14.31 10.87 -14.82
CA ASN A 57 -14.02 9.77 -15.74
C ASN A 57 -13.73 8.49 -14.95
N ALA A 58 -14.70 7.57 -14.92
CA ALA A 58 -14.63 6.29 -14.19
C ALA A 58 -13.50 5.36 -14.66
N PHE A 59 -12.90 5.63 -15.83
CA PHE A 59 -11.81 4.84 -16.42
C PHE A 59 -10.47 5.57 -16.45
N ASP A 60 -10.41 6.82 -15.99
CA ASP A 60 -9.17 7.59 -15.97
C ASP A 60 -8.34 7.23 -14.73
N GLN A 61 -7.17 6.62 -14.95
CA GLN A 61 -6.21 6.29 -13.90
C GLN A 61 -4.86 6.98 -14.15
N PRO A 62 -4.83 8.31 -14.30
CA PRO A 62 -3.62 9.01 -14.74
C PRO A 62 -2.47 8.82 -13.73
N ASN A 63 -2.82 8.65 -12.45
CA ASN A 63 -1.84 8.49 -11.36
C ASN A 63 -1.30 7.05 -11.24
N VAL A 64 -1.97 6.05 -11.83
CA VAL A 64 -1.42 4.69 -11.98
C VAL A 64 -0.39 4.65 -13.10
N GLN A 65 -0.62 5.44 -14.16
CA GLN A 65 0.32 5.56 -15.27
C GLN A 65 1.63 6.24 -14.83
N GLU A 66 1.57 7.28 -13.99
CA GLU A 66 2.75 7.98 -13.45
C GLU A 66 3.80 7.01 -12.87
N SER A 67 3.38 6.03 -12.08
CA SER A 67 4.31 5.05 -11.50
C SER A 67 4.92 4.12 -12.53
N LYS A 68 4.15 3.72 -13.56
CA LYS A 68 4.68 2.90 -14.66
C LYS A 68 5.73 3.69 -15.45
N ASP A 69 5.49 4.97 -15.68
CA ASP A 69 6.41 5.85 -16.39
C ASP A 69 7.71 6.03 -15.58
N HIS A 70 7.62 6.21 -14.26
CA HIS A 70 8.80 6.25 -13.40
C HIS A 70 9.56 4.93 -13.38
N THR A 71 8.88 3.79 -13.26
CA THR A 71 9.52 2.46 -13.36
C THR A 71 10.26 2.31 -14.67
N LYS A 72 9.65 2.70 -15.79
CA LYS A 72 10.29 2.65 -17.11
C LYS A 72 11.56 3.50 -17.16
N LYS A 73 11.53 4.72 -16.61
CA LYS A 73 12.72 5.58 -16.51
C LYS A 73 13.84 4.94 -15.69
N TYR A 74 13.51 4.26 -14.59
CA TYR A 74 14.51 3.55 -13.77
C TYR A 74 15.12 2.35 -14.50
N LEU A 75 14.32 1.58 -15.25
CA LEU A 75 14.81 0.49 -16.09
C LEU A 75 15.69 1.01 -17.23
N GLU A 76 15.30 2.10 -17.90
CA GLU A 76 16.12 2.76 -18.92
C GLU A 76 17.44 3.30 -18.37
N ALA A 77 17.47 3.75 -17.11
CA ALA A 77 18.71 4.12 -16.43
C ALA A 77 19.59 2.90 -16.14
N PHE A 78 18.99 1.80 -15.65
CA PHE A 78 19.68 0.54 -15.43
C PHE A 78 20.31 0.00 -16.72
N ILE A 79 19.56 -0.01 -17.83
CA ILE A 79 20.05 -0.48 -19.13
C ILE A 79 21.26 0.33 -19.61
N ARG A 80 21.27 1.65 -19.35
CA ARG A 80 22.39 2.52 -19.75
C ARG A 80 23.60 2.41 -18.84
N ASN A 81 23.39 2.26 -17.53
CA ASN A 81 24.44 2.42 -16.53
C ASN A 81 24.90 1.10 -15.89
N GLY A 82 24.15 0.01 -16.08
CA GLY A 82 24.35 -1.28 -15.42
C GLY A 82 23.85 -1.34 -13.97
N THR A 83 23.38 -0.23 -13.40
CA THR A 83 22.87 -0.14 -12.03
C THR A 83 21.66 0.78 -11.93
N LEU A 84 20.80 0.53 -10.94
CA LEU A 84 19.72 1.46 -10.61
C LEU A 84 20.33 2.72 -9.97
N PRO A 85 19.68 3.89 -10.12
CA PRO A 85 20.15 5.11 -9.47
C PRO A 85 20.32 4.92 -7.97
N ASP A 86 21.46 5.38 -7.45
CA ASP A 86 21.72 5.40 -6.02
C ASP A 86 21.03 6.61 -5.39
N PHE A 87 20.50 6.43 -4.18
CA PHE A 87 19.84 7.47 -3.41
C PHE A 87 20.52 7.57 -2.06
N PRO A 88 20.85 8.77 -1.57
CA PRO A 88 21.42 8.92 -0.25
C PRO A 88 20.44 8.36 0.78
N SER A 89 20.92 7.45 1.63
CA SER A 89 20.14 6.99 2.76
C SER A 89 19.96 8.13 3.77
N PHE A 90 18.78 8.19 4.38
CA PHE A 90 18.50 9.13 5.46
C PHE A 90 19.17 8.68 6.76
N LEU A 91 19.07 7.38 7.04
CA LEU A 91 19.62 6.73 8.23
C LEU A 91 19.81 5.24 7.91
N THR A 92 20.91 4.66 8.38
CA THR A 92 21.04 3.20 8.50
C THR A 92 21.17 2.88 9.98
N ASP A 93 20.29 2.00 10.47
CA ASP A 93 20.27 1.57 11.85
C ASP A 93 20.13 0.04 11.83
N GLY A 94 21.20 -0.68 12.18
CA GLY A 94 21.29 -2.14 12.08
C GLY A 94 20.94 -2.67 10.68
N ASN A 95 19.97 -3.59 10.61
CA ASN A 95 19.52 -4.24 9.38
C ASN A 95 18.44 -3.48 8.59
N VAL A 96 18.24 -2.19 8.89
CA VAL A 96 17.24 -1.37 8.20
C VAL A 96 17.88 -0.07 7.74
N THR A 97 17.75 0.22 6.45
CA THR A 97 18.12 1.50 5.85
C THR A 97 16.88 2.29 5.47
N VAL A 98 16.80 3.53 5.94
CA VAL A 98 15.70 4.46 5.69
C VAL A 98 16.05 5.33 4.49
N TYR A 99 15.12 5.45 3.55
CA TYR A 99 15.17 6.40 2.44
C TYR A 99 13.92 7.26 2.44
N THR A 100 14.05 8.52 2.03
CA THR A 100 12.93 9.44 1.86
C THR A 100 13.33 10.62 0.98
N ASP A 101 12.37 11.38 0.46
CA ASP A 101 12.65 12.61 -0.27
C ASP A 101 13.04 13.77 0.67
N GLU A 102 13.55 14.85 0.08
CA GLU A 102 14.07 16.01 0.83
C GLU A 102 13.03 16.66 1.75
N GLN A 103 11.77 16.74 1.33
CA GLN A 103 10.69 17.36 2.11
C GLN A 103 10.35 16.50 3.34
N ASN A 104 10.31 15.18 3.18
CA ASN A 104 10.11 14.28 4.31
C ASN A 104 11.36 14.26 5.21
N ALA A 105 12.56 14.27 4.64
CA ALA A 105 13.82 14.33 5.38
C ALA A 105 13.93 15.59 6.26
N SER A 106 13.44 16.74 5.79
CA SER A 106 13.49 17.99 6.57
C SER A 106 12.68 17.91 7.86
N VAL A 107 11.56 17.17 7.85
CA VAL A 107 10.73 16.93 9.04
C VAL A 107 11.37 15.92 9.99
N LEU A 108 12.10 14.95 9.44
CA LEU A 108 12.79 13.90 10.21
C LEU A 108 14.18 14.32 10.70
N LYS A 109 14.66 15.51 10.31
CA LYS A 109 16.00 15.99 10.63
C LYS A 109 16.28 15.93 12.14
N GLY A 110 17.45 15.41 12.48
CA GLY A 110 17.91 15.27 13.87
C GLY A 110 17.43 14.00 14.59
N LYS A 111 16.67 13.12 13.93
CA LYS A 111 16.37 11.78 14.46
C LYS A 111 17.54 10.83 14.19
N ALA A 112 18.17 10.34 15.26
CA ALA A 112 19.41 9.56 15.19
C ALA A 112 19.22 8.04 15.31
N SER A 113 17.98 7.57 15.49
CA SER A 113 17.65 6.14 15.55
C SER A 113 16.40 5.84 14.72
N LEU A 114 16.24 4.59 14.30
CA LEU A 114 15.07 4.16 13.55
C LEU A 114 13.78 4.33 14.37
N GLU A 115 13.83 4.09 15.68
CA GLU A 115 12.70 4.36 16.59
C GLU A 115 12.29 5.84 16.54
N ALA A 116 13.26 6.76 16.63
CA ALA A 116 13.00 8.20 16.61
C ALA A 116 12.46 8.65 15.25
N VAL A 117 12.93 8.05 14.15
CA VAL A 117 12.40 8.27 12.80
C VAL A 117 10.96 7.79 12.68
N LEU A 118 10.67 6.56 13.12
CA LEU A 118 9.33 5.98 13.11
C LEU A 118 8.36 6.81 13.96
N GLY A 119 8.75 7.18 15.18
CA GLY A 119 7.94 8.02 16.06
C GLY A 119 7.64 9.38 15.43
N ALA A 120 8.64 10.03 14.85
CA ALA A 120 8.46 11.30 14.15
C ALA A 120 7.56 11.16 12.90
N HIS A 121 7.67 10.06 12.16
CA HIS A 121 6.81 9.78 11.01
C HIS A 121 5.35 9.55 11.43
N PHE A 122 5.12 8.71 12.44
CA PHE A 122 3.78 8.42 12.96
C PHE A 122 3.14 9.58 13.71
N ALA A 123 3.92 10.53 14.23
CA ALA A 123 3.41 11.79 14.78
C ALA A 123 2.77 12.70 13.71
N ARG A 124 3.05 12.45 12.43
CA ARG A 124 2.47 13.20 11.30
C ARG A 124 1.10 12.68 10.86
N ILE A 125 0.60 11.61 11.48
CA ILE A 125 -0.76 11.08 11.26
C ILE A 125 -1.74 11.97 12.02
N GLN A 126 -2.73 12.52 11.31
CA GLN A 126 -3.77 13.41 11.80
C GLN A 126 -5.17 12.78 11.62
N PRO A 127 -6.19 13.27 12.36
CA PRO A 127 -7.56 12.84 12.13
C PRO A 127 -7.99 13.03 10.67
N GLY A 128 -8.59 11.99 10.06
CA GLY A 128 -8.97 11.98 8.65
C GLY A 128 -7.88 11.42 7.71
N ASP A 129 -6.67 11.17 8.22
CA ASP A 129 -5.66 10.42 7.48
C ASP A 129 -5.96 8.92 7.44
N TYR A 130 -5.22 8.23 6.57
CA TYR A 130 -5.07 6.78 6.62
C TYR A 130 -3.59 6.42 6.51
N PHE A 131 -3.24 5.26 7.07
CA PHE A 131 -1.88 4.72 7.04
C PHE A 131 -1.79 3.53 6.10
N ALA A 132 -0.75 3.45 5.26
CA ALA A 132 -0.57 2.37 4.30
C ALA A 132 0.83 1.76 4.38
N ILE A 133 0.87 0.44 4.39
CA ILE A 133 2.10 -0.34 4.18
C ILE A 133 2.13 -0.81 2.72
N ASN A 134 3.13 -0.36 1.98
CA ASN A 134 3.42 -0.81 0.61
C ASN A 134 4.59 -1.80 0.67
N ALA A 135 4.30 -3.09 0.71
CA ALA A 135 5.29 -4.16 0.89
C ALA A 135 5.80 -4.72 -0.45
N TYR A 136 7.09 -4.58 -0.72
CA TYR A 136 7.84 -5.18 -1.83
C TYR A 136 8.77 -6.30 -1.31
N VAL A 137 8.17 -7.19 -0.52
CA VAL A 137 8.78 -8.40 0.03
C VAL A 137 7.92 -9.60 -0.36
N GLU A 138 8.48 -10.81 -0.29
CA GLU A 138 7.71 -12.02 -0.55
C GLU A 138 6.51 -12.14 0.41
N ARG A 139 5.35 -12.55 -0.13
CA ARG A 139 4.15 -12.77 0.67
C ARG A 139 4.12 -14.21 1.18
N THR A 140 4.61 -14.39 2.40
CA THR A 140 4.44 -15.63 3.17
C THR A 140 3.47 -15.39 4.33
N ASP A 141 2.90 -16.46 4.90
CA ASP A 141 2.00 -16.36 6.06
C ASP A 141 2.67 -15.69 7.28
N PRO A 142 3.93 -16.03 7.66
CA PRO A 142 4.64 -15.36 8.74
C PRO A 142 4.82 -13.85 8.50
N ILE A 143 5.30 -13.46 7.31
CA ILE A 143 5.48 -12.04 6.94
C ILE A 143 4.13 -11.31 6.95
N HIS A 144 3.08 -11.93 6.42
CA HIS A 144 1.75 -11.36 6.43
C HIS A 144 1.22 -11.12 7.83
N ALA A 145 1.40 -12.10 8.73
CA ALA A 145 1.00 -11.97 10.13
C ALA A 145 1.71 -10.79 10.83
N ILE A 146 3.01 -10.59 10.57
CA ILE A 146 3.77 -9.45 11.13
C ILE A 146 3.17 -8.12 10.66
N PHE A 147 2.96 -7.94 9.35
CA PHE A 147 2.36 -6.70 8.84
C PHE A 147 0.95 -6.44 9.38
N GLN A 148 0.15 -7.49 9.60
CA GLN A 148 -1.19 -7.36 10.17
C GLN A 148 -1.13 -6.88 11.63
N ARG A 149 -0.17 -7.37 12.42
CA ARG A 149 0.04 -6.88 13.80
C ARG A 149 0.52 -5.43 13.83
N MET A 150 1.49 -5.07 12.98
CA MET A 150 1.93 -3.66 12.82
C MET A 150 0.76 -2.74 12.48
N ARG A 151 -0.08 -3.12 11.50
CA ARG A 151 -1.26 -2.33 11.11
C ARG A 151 -2.29 -2.21 12.21
N THR A 152 -2.50 -3.28 12.96
CA THR A 152 -3.46 -3.32 14.07
C THR A 152 -3.01 -2.39 15.19
N ASN A 153 -1.73 -2.45 15.56
CA ASN A 153 -1.12 -1.55 16.55
C ASN A 153 -1.26 -0.07 16.14
N ILE A 154 -0.93 0.26 14.88
CA ILE A 154 -1.08 1.64 14.37
C ILE A 154 -2.54 2.09 14.38
N ARG A 155 -3.47 1.23 13.94
CA ARG A 155 -4.92 1.53 13.94
C ARG A 155 -5.41 1.85 15.35
N GLU A 156 -5.02 1.05 16.33
CA GLU A 156 -5.51 1.18 17.71
C GLU A 156 -5.00 2.45 18.39
N ASN A 157 -3.73 2.79 18.17
CA ASN A 157 -3.11 3.94 18.82
C ASN A 157 -3.32 5.26 18.07
N LYS A 158 -3.50 5.23 16.74
CA LYS A 158 -3.69 6.44 15.92
C LYS A 158 -5.13 6.64 15.48
N GLN A 159 -5.99 5.65 15.67
CA GLN A 159 -7.42 5.69 15.34
C GLN A 159 -7.71 6.08 13.88
N VAL A 160 -6.82 5.69 12.96
CA VAL A 160 -6.97 5.89 11.52
C VAL A 160 -7.18 4.58 10.78
N ALA A 161 -7.80 4.65 9.60
CA ALA A 161 -7.87 3.52 8.70
C ALA A 161 -6.45 3.08 8.30
N THR A 162 -6.22 1.77 8.20
CA THR A 162 -4.93 1.25 7.74
C THR A 162 -5.10 0.35 6.52
N THR A 163 -4.10 0.26 5.64
CA THR A 163 -4.08 -0.63 4.48
C THR A 163 -2.74 -1.37 4.36
N LEU A 164 -2.77 -2.56 3.75
CA LEU A 164 -1.58 -3.34 3.37
C LEU A 164 -1.71 -3.70 1.89
N GLY A 165 -0.71 -3.34 1.10
CA GLY A 165 -0.60 -3.74 -0.29
C GLY A 165 0.73 -4.46 -0.53
N TYR A 166 0.69 -5.58 -1.26
CA TYR A 166 1.90 -6.25 -1.77
C TYR A 166 2.17 -5.83 -3.21
N GLY A 167 3.34 -5.24 -3.42
CA GLY A 167 3.81 -4.77 -4.72
C GLY A 167 4.24 -5.93 -5.60
N PRO A 168 4.15 -5.79 -6.94
CA PRO A 168 3.59 -4.64 -7.65
C PRO A 168 2.05 -4.67 -7.77
N ARG A 169 1.37 -5.71 -7.26
CA ARG A 169 -0.07 -5.95 -7.51
C ARG A 169 -0.98 -4.78 -7.06
N PHE A 170 -0.70 -4.12 -5.93
CA PHE A 170 -1.55 -3.03 -5.45
C PHE A 170 -1.51 -1.76 -6.31
N LEU A 171 -0.49 -1.61 -7.18
CA LEU A 171 -0.35 -0.47 -8.07
C LEU A 171 -1.57 -0.30 -8.98
N HIS A 172 -2.33 -1.39 -9.21
CA HIS A 172 -3.50 -1.44 -10.08
C HIS A 172 -4.86 -1.29 -9.37
N SER A 173 -4.91 -1.26 -8.03
CA SER A 173 -6.20 -1.18 -7.30
C SER A 173 -6.30 0.02 -6.35
N THR A 174 -5.32 0.25 -5.48
CA THR A 174 -5.34 1.38 -4.52
C THR A 174 -4.43 2.54 -4.94
N GLY A 175 -3.74 2.42 -6.08
CA GLY A 175 -2.86 3.47 -6.61
C GLY A 175 -3.55 4.83 -6.76
N GLN A 176 -4.81 4.84 -7.19
CA GLN A 176 -5.58 6.08 -7.32
C GLN A 176 -5.88 6.73 -5.95
N LEU A 177 -6.21 5.93 -4.93
CA LEU A 177 -6.39 6.45 -3.56
C LEU A 177 -5.09 7.08 -3.04
N HIS A 178 -3.97 6.39 -3.27
CA HIS A 178 -2.65 6.80 -2.75
C HIS A 178 -2.10 8.06 -3.41
N LYS A 179 -2.37 8.25 -4.69
CA LYS A 179 -1.70 9.28 -5.51
C LYS A 179 -2.66 10.37 -5.99
N GLY A 180 -3.90 10.00 -6.33
CA GLY A 180 -4.92 10.90 -6.87
C GLY A 180 -5.91 11.46 -5.85
N GLY A 181 -6.07 10.84 -4.69
CA GLY A 181 -6.96 11.34 -3.63
C GLY A 181 -6.40 12.55 -2.87
N PRO A 182 -7.12 13.07 -1.85
CA PRO A 182 -6.60 14.10 -0.94
C PRO A 182 -5.25 13.71 -0.33
N ASN A 183 -4.44 14.67 0.12
CA ASN A 183 -3.14 14.39 0.76
C ASN A 183 -3.25 13.82 2.19
N SER A 184 -4.09 12.80 2.38
CA SER A 184 -4.41 12.15 3.65
C SER A 184 -3.66 10.84 3.89
N GLY A 185 -2.88 10.37 2.92
CA GLY A 185 -2.10 9.14 3.05
C GLY A 185 -0.76 9.35 3.76
N VAL A 186 -0.49 8.50 4.74
CA VAL A 186 0.83 8.33 5.38
C VAL A 186 1.35 6.92 5.10
N PHE A 187 2.56 6.81 4.58
CA PHE A 187 3.05 5.59 3.95
C PHE A 187 4.35 5.10 4.57
N ILE A 188 4.46 3.79 4.71
CA ILE A 188 5.74 3.10 4.80
C ILE A 188 5.83 2.16 3.60
N GLN A 189 6.87 2.31 2.80
CA GLN A 189 7.24 1.32 1.79
C GLN A 189 8.30 0.39 2.38
N VAL A 190 8.07 -0.92 2.33
CA VAL A 190 9.05 -1.91 2.82
C VAL A 190 9.63 -2.66 1.64
N THR A 191 10.95 -2.66 1.51
CA THR A 191 11.69 -3.37 0.46
C THR A 191 12.73 -4.27 1.12
N CYS A 192 13.25 -5.26 0.41
CA CYS A 192 14.36 -6.09 0.88
C CYS A 192 15.39 -6.32 -0.21
N GLU A 193 16.59 -6.72 0.19
CA GLU A 193 17.54 -7.39 -0.70
C GLU A 193 16.96 -8.75 -1.11
N ASP A 194 17.00 -9.07 -2.41
CA ASP A 194 16.53 -10.36 -2.92
C ASP A 194 17.65 -11.41 -2.81
N HIS A 195 17.37 -12.54 -2.15
CA HIS A 195 18.34 -13.62 -2.01
C HIS A 195 18.55 -14.39 -3.33
N GLU A 196 17.49 -14.54 -4.12
CA GLU A 196 17.52 -15.15 -5.45
C GLU A 196 17.03 -14.15 -6.49
N ASP A 197 17.93 -13.75 -7.39
CA ASP A 197 17.62 -12.85 -8.48
C ASP A 197 17.66 -13.58 -9.83
N LEU A 198 16.48 -13.78 -10.42
CA LEU A 198 16.33 -14.55 -11.65
C LEU A 198 16.35 -13.63 -12.88
N PRO A 199 17.07 -14.00 -13.96
CA PRO A 199 17.02 -13.24 -15.21
C PRO A 199 15.62 -13.35 -15.84
N ILE A 200 15.19 -12.29 -16.52
CA ILE A 200 13.97 -12.31 -17.32
C ILE A 200 14.37 -12.62 -18.77
N PRO A 201 13.88 -13.71 -19.39
CA PRO A 201 14.20 -14.03 -20.77
C PRO A 201 13.81 -12.90 -21.73
N GLY A 202 14.79 -12.42 -22.52
CA GLY A 202 14.58 -11.36 -23.51
C GLY A 202 14.68 -9.94 -22.96
N GLU A 203 14.80 -9.74 -21.65
CA GLU A 203 15.00 -8.43 -21.04
C GLU A 203 16.45 -8.25 -20.56
N PRO A 204 16.99 -7.03 -20.60
CA PRO A 204 18.34 -6.71 -20.14
C PRO A 204 18.47 -6.57 -18.61
N TYR A 205 17.45 -6.97 -17.85
CA TYR A 205 17.40 -6.88 -16.39
C TYR A 205 16.69 -8.10 -15.79
N SER A 206 16.87 -8.30 -14.49
CA SER A 206 16.32 -9.42 -13.73
C SER A 206 14.97 -9.07 -13.06
N PHE A 207 14.33 -10.05 -12.43
CA PHE A 207 13.12 -9.85 -11.65
C PHE A 207 13.35 -8.95 -10.43
N GLY A 208 14.50 -9.08 -9.75
CA GLY A 208 14.88 -8.23 -8.63
C GLY A 208 15.05 -6.77 -9.05
N VAL A 209 15.74 -6.52 -10.17
CA VAL A 209 15.87 -5.17 -10.75
C VAL A 209 14.51 -4.59 -11.13
N LEU A 210 13.64 -5.39 -11.76
CA LEU A 210 12.28 -4.96 -12.08
C LEU A 210 11.48 -4.59 -10.83
N LYS A 211 11.50 -5.43 -9.79
CA LYS A 211 10.82 -5.20 -8.51
C LYS A 211 11.35 -3.93 -7.83
N ALA A 212 12.67 -3.74 -7.79
CA ALA A 212 13.31 -2.56 -7.23
C ALA A 212 12.95 -1.29 -8.00
N ALA A 213 12.95 -1.33 -9.34
CA ALA A 213 12.50 -0.23 -10.19
C ALA A 213 11.00 0.10 -10.00
N GLN A 214 10.17 -0.90 -9.74
CA GLN A 214 8.74 -0.72 -9.40
C GLN A 214 8.57 -0.05 -8.02
N ALA A 215 9.33 -0.47 -7.01
CA ALA A 215 9.32 0.15 -5.70
C ALA A 215 9.77 1.62 -5.76
N LEU A 216 10.88 1.88 -6.46
CA LEU A 216 11.40 3.23 -6.70
C LEU A 216 10.39 4.10 -7.48
N GLY A 217 9.76 3.55 -8.52
CA GLY A 217 8.74 4.26 -9.29
C GLY A 217 7.51 4.64 -8.46
N ASP A 218 7.06 3.73 -7.59
CA ASP A 218 5.97 4.00 -6.64
C ASP A 218 6.35 5.08 -5.62
N MET A 219 7.53 4.97 -5.01
CA MET A 219 8.04 5.96 -4.06
C MET A 219 8.16 7.34 -4.70
N GLN A 220 8.72 7.41 -5.92
CA GLN A 220 8.84 8.66 -6.68
C GLN A 220 7.48 9.31 -6.96
N SER A 221 6.46 8.50 -7.27
CA SER A 221 5.09 8.99 -7.50
C SER A 221 4.42 9.50 -6.22
N LEU A 222 4.75 8.91 -5.07
CA LEU A 222 4.28 9.41 -3.76
C LEU A 222 4.99 10.72 -3.42
N SER A 223 6.31 10.78 -3.59
CA SER A 223 7.11 11.98 -3.32
C SER A 223 6.75 13.15 -4.25
N SER A 224 6.51 12.91 -5.55
CA SER A 224 6.09 13.97 -6.51
C SER A 224 4.75 14.61 -6.13
N ARG A 225 3.93 13.91 -5.35
CA ARG A 225 2.64 14.36 -4.83
C ARG A 225 2.72 14.84 -3.39
N HIS A 226 3.93 15.08 -2.87
CA HIS A 226 4.18 15.54 -1.51
C HIS A 226 3.54 14.64 -0.44
N ARG A 227 3.47 13.33 -0.70
CA ARG A 227 2.96 12.36 0.27
C ARG A 227 3.97 12.17 1.39
N ARG A 228 3.45 11.81 2.56
CA ARG A 228 4.25 11.51 3.75
C ARG A 228 4.73 10.07 3.63
N VAL A 229 5.89 9.85 3.02
CA VAL A 229 6.41 8.50 2.74
C VAL A 229 7.85 8.33 3.23
N ILE A 230 8.11 7.18 3.84
CA ILE A 230 9.46 6.68 4.08
C ILE A 230 9.58 5.26 3.51
N ARG A 231 10.74 4.92 2.97
CA ARG A 231 11.07 3.56 2.53
C ARG A 231 12.03 2.93 3.53
N LEU A 232 11.65 1.77 4.05
CA LEU A 232 12.44 0.94 4.96
C LEU A 232 12.97 -0.24 4.15
N HIS A 233 14.27 -0.22 3.86
CA HIS A 233 14.94 -1.29 3.15
C HIS A 233 15.58 -2.25 4.15
N LEU A 234 15.12 -3.49 4.14
CA LEU A 234 15.61 -4.60 4.94
C LEU A 234 16.80 -5.26 4.24
N ASP A 235 17.73 -5.80 5.01
CA ASP A 235 18.73 -6.73 4.47
C ASP A 235 18.10 -8.08 4.07
N ALA A 236 18.95 -9.06 3.76
CA ALA A 236 18.51 -10.38 3.29
C ALA A 236 17.70 -11.17 4.34
N ASP A 237 17.81 -10.86 5.63
CA ASP A 237 17.03 -11.51 6.69
C ASP A 237 15.74 -10.73 6.95
N VAL A 238 14.80 -10.86 6.00
CA VAL A 238 13.53 -10.13 5.96
C VAL A 238 12.71 -10.36 7.24
N GLU A 239 12.63 -11.59 7.74
CA GLU A 239 11.85 -11.89 8.94
C GLU A 239 12.42 -11.21 10.18
N LYS A 240 13.75 -11.24 10.36
CA LYS A 240 14.41 -10.51 11.47
C LYS A 240 14.26 -9.00 11.31
N GLY A 241 14.37 -8.48 10.09
CA GLY A 241 14.09 -7.08 9.76
C GLY A 241 12.69 -6.66 10.17
N LEU A 242 11.69 -7.44 9.79
CA LEU A 242 10.28 -7.19 10.11
C LEU A 242 9.99 -7.34 11.60
N ALA A 243 10.54 -8.35 12.28
CA ALA A 243 10.38 -8.52 13.72
C ALA A 243 10.93 -7.32 14.51
N ARG A 244 12.10 -6.80 14.09
CA ARG A 244 12.66 -5.58 14.67
C ARG A 244 11.81 -4.35 14.37
N LEU A 245 11.33 -4.20 13.14
CA LEU A 245 10.41 -3.12 12.79
C LEU A 245 9.14 -3.17 13.64
N GLU A 246 8.59 -4.36 13.91
CA GLU A 246 7.39 -4.53 14.73
C GLU A 246 7.63 -3.98 16.15
N GLN A 247 8.73 -4.37 16.78
CA GLN A 247 9.12 -3.91 18.12
C GLN A 247 9.32 -2.39 18.16
N LEU A 248 9.98 -1.81 17.15
CA LEU A 248 10.23 -0.38 17.11
C LEU A 248 8.96 0.43 16.82
N ILE A 249 8.05 -0.10 16.00
CA ILE A 249 6.73 0.50 15.79
C ILE A 249 5.96 0.54 17.12
N GLU A 250 5.95 -0.56 17.87
CA GLU A 250 5.31 -0.62 19.18
C GLU A 250 5.90 0.40 20.17
N ALA A 251 7.23 0.45 20.29
CA ALA A 251 7.92 1.41 21.15
C ALA A 251 7.65 2.88 20.75
N SER A 252 7.72 3.17 19.45
CA SER A 252 7.56 4.53 18.92
C SER A 252 6.15 5.10 19.04
N ILE A 253 5.14 4.24 19.17
CA ILE A 253 3.73 4.64 19.27
C ILE A 253 3.22 4.55 20.72
N GLY A 254 3.72 3.59 21.52
CA GLY A 254 3.29 3.40 22.91
C GLY A 254 3.79 4.46 23.91
N SER A 255 4.82 5.23 23.56
CA SER A 255 5.49 6.18 24.48
C SER A 255 4.72 7.49 24.77
N HIS A 256 3.46 7.63 24.31
CA HIS A 256 2.64 8.84 24.52
C HIS A 256 1.32 8.58 25.26
N ALA A 257 1.15 7.42 25.88
CA ALA A 257 0.03 7.10 26.75
C ALA A 257 0.36 7.35 28.23
N HIS A 258 0.74 8.58 28.60
CA HIS A 258 0.82 9.04 29.99
C HIS A 258 0.38 10.49 30.10
#